data_AF-A0A1E7FBX0-F1
#
_entry.id   AF-A0A1E7FBX0-F1
#
_cell.length_a   1.000
_cell.length_b   1.000
_cell.length_c   1.000
_cell.angle_alpha   90.00
_cell.angle_beta   90.00
_cell.angle_gamma   90.00
#
_symmetry.space_group_name_H-M   'P 1'
#
loop_
_entity.id
_entity.type
_entity.pdbx_description
1 polymer ?
#
loop_
_entity_poly.entity_id
_entity_poly.type
_entity_poly.pdbx_seq_one_letter_code
_entity_poly.pdbx_strand_id
1 'polypeptide(L)'
;MAKKKKNSLRAGIEAEAEILTKMIRPQVEVPHKDHRSRVVIVDRVEEKGKYRFTFHFVGADENQFNGSVQYVTIIKEGNPLLFFSIIETNKNSSNKFPEPDIGWAKSRARKLLYMDVKTGMVPLHARVNGKRTTDNTVVYMMEEEYNLWSYKKFSGRLAGIRRIINTKNGRAEDDQKAFDKFVENNEVSTVSHKGYIQWQGSNAQRLLKKDIKDGTLYKYTKENYPKHHKMQFWLTRPEYYDEFPLSVFRDKIRQEIGSAKYLHTLKVRGKAATYKYN
;
A
#
# COMPACT_ATOMS: atom_id res chain seq x y z
N MET A 1 -32.21 7.37 -21.46
CA MET A 1 -33.19 7.50 -20.36
C MET A 1 -32.72 6.66 -19.17
N ALA A 2 -32.29 7.30 -18.08
CA ALA A 2 -31.87 6.59 -16.87
C ALA A 2 -33.08 5.92 -16.21
N LYS A 3 -33.06 4.60 -16.01
CA LYS A 3 -34.08 3.88 -15.23
C LYS A 3 -34.03 4.38 -13.78
N LYS A 4 -35.02 5.19 -13.38
CA LYS A 4 -35.24 5.61 -11.99
C LYS A 4 -35.33 4.34 -11.14
N LYS A 5 -34.44 4.17 -10.14
CA LYS A 5 -34.52 3.09 -9.16
C LYS A 5 -35.89 3.19 -8.49
N LYS A 6 -36.71 2.15 -8.59
CA LYS A 6 -37.94 2.04 -7.80
C LYS A 6 -37.51 1.90 -6.34
N ASN A 7 -37.85 2.88 -5.52
CA ASN A 7 -37.65 2.80 -4.08
C ASN A 7 -38.47 1.61 -3.57
N SER A 8 -37.84 0.71 -2.81
CA SER A 8 -38.53 -0.39 -2.14
C SER A 8 -39.44 0.20 -1.06
N LEU A 9 -40.72 -0.14 -1.11
CA LEU A 9 -41.70 0.26 -0.10
C LEU A 9 -41.31 -0.31 1.27
N ARG A 10 -41.50 0.48 2.33
CA ARG A 10 -41.14 0.10 3.70
C ARG A 10 -42.24 -0.75 4.35
N ALA A 11 -41.81 -1.79 5.07
CA ALA A 11 -42.71 -2.60 5.88
C ALA A 11 -42.94 -1.93 7.24
N GLY A 12 -44.20 -1.81 7.64
CA GLY A 12 -44.62 -1.31 8.94
C GLY A 12 -45.91 -1.97 9.38
N ILE A 13 -46.32 -1.65 10.60
CA ILE A 13 -47.67 -1.99 11.08
C ILE A 13 -48.68 -1.34 10.12
N GLU A 14 -49.73 -2.08 9.76
CA GLU A 14 -50.76 -1.74 8.76
C GLU A 14 -50.29 -1.69 7.30
N ALA A 15 -49.06 -2.13 6.99
CA ALA A 15 -48.63 -2.22 5.59
C ALA A 15 -49.40 -3.34 4.86
N GLU A 16 -49.91 -3.04 3.66
CA GLU A 16 -50.54 -4.05 2.79
C GLU A 16 -49.46 -4.77 1.98
N ALA A 17 -49.54 -6.10 1.95
CA ALA A 17 -48.58 -6.94 1.28
C ALA A 17 -49.23 -8.14 0.59
N GLU A 18 -48.51 -8.73 -0.35
CA GLU A 18 -48.82 -10.03 -0.94
C GLU A 18 -47.87 -11.09 -0.41
N ILE A 19 -48.42 -12.21 0.04
CA ILE A 19 -47.66 -13.40 0.45
C ILE A 19 -48.15 -14.61 -0.33
N LEU A 20 -47.21 -15.49 -0.66
CA LEU A 20 -47.52 -16.76 -1.31
C LEU A 20 -48.30 -17.67 -0.34
N THR A 21 -49.54 -18.01 -0.67
CA THR A 21 -50.53 -18.57 0.28
C THR A 21 -50.08 -19.87 0.92
N LYS A 22 -49.34 -20.71 0.17
CA LYS A 22 -48.75 -21.96 0.69
C LYS A 22 -47.72 -21.78 1.80
N MET A 23 -47.22 -20.55 2.02
CA MET A 23 -46.21 -20.20 3.02
C MET A 23 -46.82 -19.59 4.29
N ILE A 24 -48.16 -19.46 4.34
CA ILE A 24 -48.92 -18.95 5.48
C ILE A 24 -49.09 -20.06 6.53
N ARG A 25 -49.01 -19.71 7.81
CA ARG A 25 -49.27 -20.61 8.94
C ARG A 25 -50.31 -20.00 9.90
N PRO A 26 -51.33 -20.74 10.36
CA PRO A 26 -51.69 -22.12 9.95
C PRO A 26 -52.00 -22.22 8.45
N GLN A 27 -51.93 -23.45 7.91
CA GLN A 27 -52.03 -23.67 6.47
C GLN A 27 -53.43 -23.33 5.97
N VAL A 28 -53.51 -22.54 4.91
CA VAL A 28 -54.75 -22.12 4.24
C VAL A 28 -54.90 -22.88 2.93
N GLU A 29 -56.12 -23.21 2.55
CA GLU A 29 -56.40 -23.87 1.26
C GLU A 29 -55.96 -22.98 0.10
N VAL A 30 -55.26 -23.58 -0.87
CA VAL A 30 -54.62 -22.85 -1.96
C VAL A 30 -55.28 -23.20 -3.29
N PRO A 31 -55.85 -22.23 -4.03
CA PRO A 31 -56.46 -22.50 -5.34
C PRO A 31 -55.46 -23.00 -6.40
N HIS A 32 -54.22 -22.48 -6.40
CA HIS A 32 -53.14 -22.88 -7.30
C HIS A 32 -51.75 -22.62 -6.68
N LYS A 33 -50.71 -23.33 -7.13
CA LYS A 33 -49.36 -23.36 -6.51
C LYS A 33 -48.68 -22.00 -6.31
N ASP A 34 -49.01 -21.02 -7.13
CA ASP A 34 -48.44 -19.67 -7.14
C ASP A 34 -49.43 -18.59 -6.69
N HIS A 35 -50.53 -19.00 -6.07
CA HIS A 35 -51.51 -18.07 -5.51
C HIS A 35 -50.86 -17.20 -4.44
N ARG A 36 -51.17 -15.90 -4.49
CA ARG A 36 -50.73 -14.89 -3.52
C ARG A 36 -51.95 -14.27 -2.90
N SER A 37 -51.98 -14.25 -1.58
CA SER A 37 -53.05 -13.62 -0.82
C SER A 37 -52.61 -12.25 -0.36
N ARG A 38 -53.56 -11.30 -0.34
CA ARG A 38 -53.36 -9.96 0.20
C ARG A 38 -53.56 -9.97 1.71
N VAL A 39 -52.61 -9.39 2.42
CA VAL A 39 -52.54 -9.40 3.88
C VAL A 39 -52.14 -8.03 4.41
N VAL A 40 -52.57 -7.73 5.63
CA VAL A 40 -52.18 -6.51 6.37
C VAL A 40 -51.27 -6.91 7.51
N ILE A 41 -50.06 -6.33 7.54
CA ILE A 41 -49.05 -6.67 8.55
C ILE A 41 -49.44 -6.06 9.90
N VAL A 42 -49.49 -6.91 10.92
CA VAL A 42 -49.81 -6.53 12.31
C VAL A 42 -48.54 -6.38 13.13
N ASP A 43 -47.63 -7.36 13.06
CA ASP A 43 -46.40 -7.35 13.87
C ASP A 43 -45.24 -8.10 13.18
N ARG A 44 -44.03 -7.97 13.72
CA ARG A 44 -42.82 -8.68 13.29
C ARG A 44 -42.16 -9.37 14.49
N VAL A 45 -42.15 -10.70 14.46
CA VAL A 45 -41.55 -11.54 15.50
C VAL A 45 -40.26 -12.20 14.99
N GLU A 46 -39.25 -12.28 15.86
CA GLU A 46 -38.02 -13.06 15.60
C GLU A 46 -38.12 -14.45 16.24
N GLU A 47 -38.03 -15.50 15.41
CA GLU A 47 -38.08 -16.89 15.88
C GLU A 47 -36.86 -17.66 15.33
N LYS A 48 -36.02 -18.18 16.22
CA LYS A 48 -34.81 -18.95 15.86
C LYS A 48 -33.88 -18.22 14.87
N GLY A 49 -33.70 -16.91 15.05
CA GLY A 49 -32.85 -16.07 14.18
C GLY A 49 -33.43 -15.77 12.80
N LYS A 50 -34.73 -16.02 12.59
CA LYS A 50 -35.46 -15.68 11.36
C LYS A 50 -36.65 -14.80 11.69
N TYR A 51 -36.81 -13.73 10.94
CA TYR A 51 -37.97 -12.84 11.07
C TYR A 51 -39.20 -13.41 10.37
N ARG A 52 -40.35 -13.28 11.02
CA ARG A 52 -41.67 -13.57 10.49
C ARG A 52 -42.59 -12.37 10.69
N PHE A 53 -43.47 -12.15 9.74
CA PHE A 53 -44.58 -11.21 9.91
C PHE A 53 -45.80 -11.94 10.44
N THR A 54 -46.47 -11.32 11.40
CA THR A 54 -47.83 -11.64 11.82
C THR A 54 -48.77 -10.72 11.03
N PHE A 55 -49.81 -11.26 10.42
CA PHE A 55 -50.73 -10.53 9.56
C PHE A 55 -52.14 -11.13 9.59
N HIS A 56 -53.14 -10.36 9.13
CA HIS A 56 -54.49 -10.85 8.84
C HIS A 56 -54.80 -10.67 7.35
N PHE A 57 -55.77 -11.41 6.81
CA PHE A 57 -56.22 -11.20 5.43
C PHE A 57 -56.99 -9.90 5.30
N VAL A 58 -56.84 -9.21 4.17
CA VAL A 58 -57.61 -7.98 3.89
C VAL A 58 -59.10 -8.32 3.91
N GLY A 59 -59.85 -7.74 4.86
CA GLY A 59 -61.29 -7.92 4.98
C GLY A 59 -61.75 -9.17 5.76
N ALA A 60 -60.85 -9.86 6.48
CA ALA A 60 -61.20 -10.96 7.37
C ALA A 60 -61.12 -10.54 8.85
N ASP A 61 -61.94 -11.18 9.69
CA ASP A 61 -61.89 -11.02 11.15
C ASP A 61 -60.56 -11.55 11.72
N GLU A 62 -60.21 -11.07 12.93
CA GLU A 62 -58.92 -11.00 13.66
C GLU A 62 -58.01 -12.24 13.72
N ASN A 63 -58.26 -13.29 12.94
CA ASN A 63 -57.39 -14.44 12.79
C ASN A 63 -55.99 -14.01 12.34
N GLN A 64 -55.02 -14.23 13.24
CA GLN A 64 -53.62 -13.92 13.01
C GLN A 64 -52.93 -15.11 12.33
N PHE A 65 -52.24 -14.79 11.24
CA PHE A 65 -51.43 -15.72 10.48
C PHE A 65 -49.99 -15.25 10.43
N ASN A 66 -49.08 -16.21 10.28
CA ASN A 66 -47.66 -15.97 10.35
C ASN A 66 -47.00 -16.42 9.04
N GLY A 67 -46.04 -15.64 8.56
CA GLY A 67 -45.30 -15.96 7.33
C GLY A 67 -43.87 -15.45 7.35
N SER A 68 -42.97 -16.12 6.65
CA SER A 68 -41.58 -15.67 6.56
C SER A 68 -41.46 -14.42 5.69
N VAL A 69 -40.72 -13.42 6.19
CA VAL A 69 -40.50 -12.12 5.54
C VAL A 69 -40.05 -12.25 4.08
N GLN A 70 -39.26 -13.28 3.75
CA GLN A 70 -38.71 -13.49 2.41
C GLN A 70 -39.76 -13.79 1.32
N TYR A 71 -40.99 -14.14 1.71
CA TYR A 71 -42.09 -14.44 0.78
C TYR A 71 -43.15 -13.33 0.73
N VAL A 72 -42.92 -12.21 1.44
CA VAL A 72 -43.85 -11.09 1.55
C VAL A 72 -43.38 -9.94 0.67
N THR A 73 -44.27 -9.45 -0.20
CA THR A 73 -44.01 -8.31 -1.09
C THR A 73 -44.91 -7.15 -0.65
N ILE A 74 -44.31 -6.04 -0.17
CA ILE A 74 -45.07 -4.86 0.24
C ILE A 74 -45.66 -4.15 -0.98
N ILE A 75 -46.95 -3.86 -0.93
CA ILE A 75 -47.71 -3.18 -2.00
C ILE A 75 -48.03 -1.75 -1.60
N LYS A 76 -48.25 -1.51 -0.31
CA LYS A 76 -48.57 -0.19 0.25
C LYS A 76 -47.90 -0.03 1.60
N GLU A 77 -47.27 1.12 1.80
CA GLU A 77 -46.65 1.44 3.08
C GLU A 77 -47.73 1.64 4.16
N GLY A 78 -47.46 1.10 5.35
CA GLY A 78 -48.28 1.31 6.54
C GLY A 78 -47.96 2.65 7.21
N ASN A 79 -48.33 2.78 8.48
CA ASN A 79 -48.11 4.01 9.23
C ASN A 79 -46.60 4.34 9.35
N PRO A 80 -46.13 5.52 8.88
CA PRO A 80 -44.71 5.89 8.92
C PRO A 80 -44.08 5.94 10.31
N LEU A 81 -44.88 6.16 11.35
CA LEU A 81 -44.43 6.17 12.75
C LEU A 81 -44.24 4.76 13.32
N LEU A 82 -44.83 3.75 12.66
CA LEU A 82 -44.82 2.34 13.08
C LEU A 82 -44.12 1.45 12.05
N PHE A 83 -43.20 2.02 11.28
CA PHE A 83 -42.32 1.20 10.46
C PHE A 83 -41.54 0.25 11.37
N PHE A 84 -41.56 -1.04 11.03
CA PHE A 84 -40.65 -1.96 11.67
C PHE A 84 -39.28 -1.40 11.37
N SER A 85 -38.59 -0.96 12.44
CA SER A 85 -37.26 -0.41 12.30
C SER A 85 -36.53 -1.34 11.36
N ILE A 86 -35.95 -0.74 10.31
CA ILE A 86 -34.96 -1.40 9.52
C ILE A 86 -33.86 -1.67 10.55
N ILE A 87 -33.98 -2.75 11.32
CA ILE A 87 -32.86 -3.58 11.70
C ILE A 87 -32.41 -4.14 10.36
N GLU A 88 -31.83 -3.22 9.61
CA GLU A 88 -30.63 -3.39 8.88
C GLU A 88 -30.23 -4.85 8.93
N THR A 89 -30.73 -5.57 7.94
CA THR A 89 -29.99 -6.66 7.33
C THR A 89 -28.66 -6.17 6.74
N ASN A 90 -28.08 -5.06 7.22
CA ASN A 90 -26.65 -5.00 7.46
C ASN A 90 -26.27 -6.08 8.50
N LYS A 91 -26.15 -7.31 7.99
CA LYS A 91 -25.01 -8.17 8.35
C LYS A 91 -23.63 -7.51 8.05
N ASN A 92 -23.58 -6.19 7.78
CA ASN A 92 -22.44 -5.40 7.38
C ASN A 92 -22.17 -4.18 8.28
N SER A 93 -22.99 -3.89 9.30
CA SER A 93 -22.61 -2.98 10.38
C SER A 93 -21.87 -3.76 11.45
N SER A 94 -20.82 -4.48 11.01
CA SER A 94 -19.65 -4.60 11.88
C SER A 94 -19.37 -3.20 12.39
N ASN A 95 -19.26 -2.97 13.70
CA ASN A 95 -18.65 -1.76 14.23
C ASN A 95 -17.29 -1.59 13.53
N LYS A 96 -17.28 -0.87 12.41
CA LYS A 96 -16.09 -0.64 11.61
C LYS A 96 -15.36 0.41 12.40
N PHE A 97 -14.32 -0.03 13.10
CA PHE A 97 -13.37 0.86 13.73
C PHE A 97 -13.08 2.01 12.73
N PRO A 98 -13.27 3.28 13.11
CA PRO A 98 -13.09 4.41 12.21
C PRO A 98 -11.60 4.55 11.90
N GLU A 99 -11.16 3.91 10.81
CA GLU A 99 -9.80 4.09 10.31
C GLU A 99 -9.69 5.46 9.61
N PRO A 100 -8.50 6.09 9.62
CA PRO A 100 -8.25 7.32 8.88
C PRO A 100 -8.62 7.17 7.39
N ASP A 101 -9.12 8.26 6.81
CA ASP A 101 -9.44 8.33 5.37
C ASP A 101 -8.18 8.20 4.47
N ILE A 102 -7.01 8.45 5.04
CA ILE A 102 -5.73 8.22 4.37
C ILE A 102 -5.52 6.71 4.22
N GLY A 103 -5.40 6.18 3.00
CA GLY A 103 -5.15 4.75 2.79
C GLY A 103 -3.87 4.21 3.46
N TRP A 104 -3.93 3.01 4.04
CA TRP A 104 -2.84 2.35 4.80
C TRP A 104 -1.47 2.42 4.09
N ALA A 105 -1.45 2.23 2.78
CA ALA A 105 -0.23 2.24 1.98
C ALA A 105 0.57 3.55 2.08
N LYS A 106 -0.11 4.68 2.32
CA LYS A 106 0.48 6.02 2.43
C LYS A 106 0.61 6.49 3.88
N SER A 107 0.08 5.73 4.83
CA SER A 107 0.02 6.11 6.25
C SER A 107 1.40 6.21 6.90
N ARG A 108 1.50 7.05 7.95
CA ARG A 108 2.67 7.13 8.82
C ARG A 108 2.89 5.81 9.57
N ALA A 109 1.81 5.21 10.11
CA ALA A 109 1.83 3.93 10.80
C ALA A 109 2.51 2.82 9.97
N ARG A 110 2.21 2.71 8.67
CA ARG A 110 2.89 1.72 7.81
C ARG A 110 4.40 1.96 7.72
N LYS A 111 4.83 3.22 7.68
CA LYS A 111 6.26 3.58 7.58
C LYS A 111 6.99 3.26 8.88
N LEU A 112 6.41 3.61 10.02
CA LEU A 112 6.96 3.27 11.35
C LEU A 112 7.09 1.75 11.47
N LEU A 113 6.02 1.00 11.16
CA LEU A 113 6.05 -0.45 11.24
C LEU A 113 7.10 -1.09 10.32
N TYR A 114 7.32 -0.49 9.14
CA TYR A 114 8.41 -0.91 8.26
C TYR A 114 9.79 -0.64 8.87
N MET A 115 9.99 0.52 9.50
CA MET A 115 11.25 0.87 10.14
C MET A 115 11.50 -0.02 11.36
N ASP A 116 10.50 -0.30 12.20
CA ASP A 116 10.63 -1.16 13.37
C ASP A 116 11.03 -2.59 13.01
N VAL A 117 10.48 -3.13 11.92
CA VAL A 117 10.89 -4.44 11.42
C VAL A 117 12.29 -4.39 10.80
N LYS A 118 12.64 -3.28 10.14
CA LYS A 118 13.95 -3.10 9.50
C LYS A 118 15.08 -2.91 10.53
N THR A 119 14.85 -2.19 11.61
CA THR A 119 15.82 -1.95 12.70
C THR A 119 15.92 -3.13 13.65
N GLY A 120 14.98 -4.08 13.57
CA GLY A 120 14.96 -5.29 14.39
C GLY A 120 14.20 -5.15 15.71
N MET A 121 13.58 -3.99 15.97
CA MET A 121 12.69 -3.80 17.12
C MET A 121 11.50 -4.76 17.07
N VAL A 122 10.99 -5.01 15.86
CA VAL A 122 10.01 -6.07 15.60
C VAL A 122 10.70 -7.19 14.82
N PRO A 123 10.67 -8.44 15.30
CA PRO A 123 11.30 -9.55 14.59
C PRO A 123 10.76 -9.71 13.17
N LEU A 124 11.67 -9.93 12.22
CA LEU A 124 11.36 -10.15 10.82
C LEU A 124 10.51 -11.41 10.60
N HIS A 125 10.79 -12.47 11.36
CA HIS A 125 10.04 -13.72 11.30
C HIS A 125 9.01 -13.77 12.42
N ALA A 126 7.79 -14.18 12.08
CA ALA A 126 6.69 -14.34 13.05
C ALA A 126 6.92 -15.53 14.00
N ARG A 127 7.74 -16.50 13.56
CA ARG A 127 8.15 -17.66 14.36
C ARG A 127 9.64 -17.93 14.15
N VAL A 128 10.31 -18.29 15.24
CA VAL A 128 11.69 -18.80 15.24
C VAL A 128 11.66 -20.10 16.04
N ASN A 129 12.18 -21.19 15.48
CA ASN A 129 12.16 -22.53 16.10
C ASN A 129 10.76 -22.97 16.57
N GLY A 130 9.74 -22.68 15.76
CA GLY A 130 8.34 -23.02 16.06
C GLY A 130 7.64 -22.12 17.11
N LYS A 131 8.38 -21.30 17.86
CA LYS A 131 7.83 -20.36 18.85
C LYS A 131 7.51 -19.02 18.22
N ARG A 132 6.41 -18.38 18.64
CA ARG A 132 6.09 -17.00 18.22
C ARG A 132 7.14 -16.05 18.77
N THR A 133 7.70 -15.22 17.90
CA THR A 133 8.81 -14.33 18.27
C THR A 133 8.33 -13.12 19.06
N THR A 134 7.18 -12.56 18.68
CA THR A 134 6.54 -11.44 19.38
C THR A 134 5.02 -11.58 19.33
N ASP A 135 4.37 -11.14 20.40
CA ASP A 135 2.91 -11.00 20.41
C ASP A 135 2.52 -9.73 19.64
N ASN A 136 1.47 -9.85 18.80
CA ASN A 136 1.00 -8.74 17.98
C ASN A 136 0.43 -7.60 18.84
N THR A 137 -0.07 -7.91 20.04
CA THR A 137 -0.58 -6.92 21.00
C THR A 137 0.53 -6.00 21.48
N VAL A 138 1.68 -6.57 21.86
CA VAL A 138 2.85 -5.81 22.30
C VAL A 138 3.32 -4.89 21.18
N VAL A 139 3.45 -5.41 19.96
CA VAL A 139 3.89 -4.61 18.80
C VAL A 139 2.90 -3.49 18.48
N TYR A 140 1.60 -3.76 18.60
CA TYR A 140 0.57 -2.76 18.36
C TYR A 140 0.59 -1.61 19.37
N MET A 141 1.00 -1.89 20.62
CA MET A 141 1.07 -0.89 21.69
C MET A 141 2.39 -0.08 21.68
N MET A 142 3.35 -0.40 20.80
CA MET A 142 4.65 0.29 20.77
C MET A 142 4.55 1.76 20.33
N GLU A 143 3.64 2.07 19.40
CA GLU A 143 3.51 3.39 18.80
C GLU A 143 2.05 3.86 18.83
N GLU A 144 1.83 5.12 19.18
CA GLU A 144 0.49 5.70 19.25
C GLU A 144 -0.20 5.72 17.89
N GLU A 145 0.55 5.85 16.80
CA GLU A 145 0.03 5.84 15.43
C GLU A 145 -0.61 4.50 15.05
N TYR A 146 -0.26 3.39 15.71
CA TYR A 146 -0.89 2.09 15.44
C TYR A 146 -2.31 2.05 15.99
N ASN A 147 -2.59 2.75 17.09
CA ASN A 147 -3.91 2.80 17.72
C ASN A 147 -4.97 3.47 16.84
N LEU A 148 -4.55 4.30 15.88
CA LEU A 148 -5.44 4.88 14.87
C LEU A 148 -5.96 3.86 13.84
N TRP A 149 -5.45 2.63 13.87
CA TRP A 149 -5.76 1.61 12.87
C TRP A 149 -6.39 0.39 13.53
N SER A 150 -7.28 -0.31 12.82
CA SER A 150 -7.96 -1.47 13.40
C SER A 150 -6.98 -2.59 13.78
N TYR A 151 -6.94 -2.94 15.08
CA TYR A 151 -6.16 -4.07 15.59
C TYR A 151 -6.46 -5.39 14.86
N LYS A 152 -7.74 -5.63 14.51
CA LYS A 152 -8.16 -6.83 13.75
C LYS A 152 -7.42 -6.99 12.42
N LYS A 153 -7.07 -5.87 11.76
CA LYS A 153 -6.33 -5.87 10.49
C LYS A 153 -4.81 -5.77 10.69
N PHE A 154 -4.33 -5.46 11.89
CA PHE A 154 -2.93 -5.18 12.18
C PHE A 154 -2.03 -6.39 11.92
N SER A 155 -2.46 -7.58 12.34
CA SER A 155 -1.70 -8.83 12.12
C SER A 155 -1.40 -9.09 10.63
N GLY A 156 -2.39 -8.87 9.76
CA GLY A 156 -2.24 -8.98 8.31
C GLY A 156 -1.31 -7.90 7.73
N ARG A 157 -1.40 -6.67 8.26
CA ARG A 157 -0.52 -5.56 7.86
C ARG A 157 0.94 -5.84 8.23
N LEU A 158 1.21 -6.30 9.45
CA LEU A 158 2.54 -6.69 9.90
C LEU A 158 3.10 -7.86 9.09
N ALA A 159 2.29 -8.90 8.84
CA ALA A 159 2.69 -10.00 7.97
C ALA A 159 3.03 -9.55 6.54
N GLY A 160 2.28 -8.58 6.01
CA GLY A 160 2.55 -7.96 4.71
C GLY A 160 3.88 -7.21 4.68
N ILE A 161 4.19 -6.44 5.73
CA ILE A 161 5.48 -5.74 5.86
C ILE A 161 6.65 -6.73 5.93
N ARG A 162 6.55 -7.77 6.77
CA ARG A 162 7.56 -8.84 6.87
C ARG A 162 7.82 -9.50 5.52
N ARG A 163 6.75 -9.80 4.76
CA ARG A 163 6.86 -10.38 3.41
C ARG A 163 7.62 -9.45 2.46
N ILE A 164 7.28 -8.16 2.45
CA ILE A 164 7.96 -7.18 1.59
C ILE A 164 9.46 -7.12 1.90
N ILE A 165 9.83 -7.10 3.18
CA ILE A 165 11.23 -7.04 3.59
C ILE A 165 11.96 -8.33 3.20
N ASN A 166 11.39 -9.50 3.47
CA ASN A 166 11.96 -10.79 3.07
C ASN A 166 12.17 -10.89 1.55
N THR A 167 11.17 -10.50 0.75
CA THR A 167 11.31 -10.51 -0.71
C THR A 167 12.43 -9.58 -1.18
N LYS A 168 12.59 -8.41 -0.56
CA LYS A 168 13.67 -7.48 -0.90
C LYS A 168 15.04 -8.01 -0.49
N ASN A 169 15.15 -8.62 0.68
CA ASN A 169 16.41 -9.21 1.15
C ASN A 169 16.82 -10.39 0.26
N GLY A 170 15.88 -11.29 -0.09
CA GLY A 170 16.17 -12.38 -1.03
C GLY A 170 16.64 -11.88 -2.39
N ARG A 171 15.99 -10.85 -2.95
CA ARG A 171 16.47 -10.21 -4.18
C ARG A 171 17.86 -9.61 -4.05
N ALA A 172 18.16 -8.96 -2.92
CA ALA A 172 19.49 -8.41 -2.69
C ALA A 172 20.57 -9.51 -2.60
N GLU A 173 20.26 -10.66 -1.99
CA GLU A 173 21.15 -11.83 -1.97
C GLU A 173 21.34 -12.43 -3.36
N ASP A 174 20.27 -12.56 -4.15
CA ASP A 174 20.33 -13.07 -5.51
C ASP A 174 21.15 -12.14 -6.42
N ASP A 175 20.92 -10.82 -6.31
CA ASP A 175 21.68 -9.80 -7.02
C ASP A 175 23.16 -9.84 -6.64
N GLN A 176 23.47 -10.03 -5.36
CA GLN A 176 24.86 -10.16 -4.89
C GLN A 176 25.52 -11.43 -5.46
N LYS A 177 24.86 -12.59 -5.43
CA LYS A 177 25.39 -13.82 -6.02
C LYS A 177 25.61 -13.70 -7.53
N ALA A 178 24.68 -13.04 -8.22
CA ALA A 178 24.82 -12.78 -9.66
C ALA A 178 26.02 -11.85 -9.94
N PHE A 179 26.22 -10.83 -9.10
CA PHE A 179 27.37 -9.94 -9.18
C PHE A 179 28.69 -10.69 -8.88
N ASP A 180 28.74 -11.49 -7.83
CA ASP A 180 29.95 -12.25 -7.46
C ASP A 180 30.34 -13.23 -8.57
N LYS A 181 29.36 -13.94 -9.14
CA LYS A 181 29.55 -14.81 -10.31
C LYS A 181 30.02 -14.02 -11.54
N PHE A 182 29.51 -12.81 -11.74
CA PHE A 182 29.96 -11.95 -12.83
C PHE A 182 31.42 -11.55 -12.63
N VAL A 183 31.81 -11.13 -11.42
CA VAL A 183 33.19 -10.76 -11.08
C VAL A 183 34.14 -11.96 -11.22
N GLU A 184 33.73 -13.15 -10.80
CA GLU A 184 34.53 -14.37 -10.94
C GLU A 184 34.82 -14.73 -12.41
N ASN A 185 33.83 -14.55 -13.30
CA ASN A 185 33.97 -14.89 -14.72
C ASN A 185 34.55 -13.76 -15.57
N ASN A 186 34.63 -12.55 -15.06
CA ASN A 186 35.09 -11.38 -15.81
C ASN A 186 36.21 -10.69 -15.05
N GLU A 187 37.46 -11.05 -15.38
CA GLU A 187 38.64 -10.35 -14.87
C GLU A 187 38.53 -8.86 -15.19
N VAL A 188 38.83 -8.02 -14.19
CA VAL A 188 38.84 -6.58 -14.37
C VAL A 188 39.97 -6.24 -15.33
N SER A 189 39.63 -5.83 -16.55
CA SER A 189 40.61 -5.37 -17.51
C SER A 189 41.36 -4.17 -16.94
N THR A 190 42.64 -4.35 -16.60
CA THR A 190 43.51 -3.29 -16.07
C THR A 190 43.82 -2.23 -17.13
N VAL A 191 43.70 -2.61 -18.40
CA VAL A 191 43.95 -1.77 -19.56
C VAL A 191 42.63 -1.48 -20.28
N SER A 192 42.48 -0.26 -20.78
CA SER A 192 41.41 0.14 -21.68
C SER A 192 41.64 -0.46 -23.08
N HIS A 193 40.59 -0.55 -23.90
CA HIS A 193 40.68 -0.93 -25.32
C HIS A 193 41.67 -0.06 -26.13
N LYS A 194 42.08 1.09 -25.61
CA LYS A 194 43.08 1.99 -26.22
C LYS A 194 44.52 1.76 -25.73
N GLY A 195 44.77 0.79 -24.86
CA GLY A 195 46.11 0.46 -24.37
C GLY A 195 46.59 1.24 -23.13
N TYR A 196 45.80 2.16 -22.58
CA TYR A 196 46.12 2.90 -21.34
C TYR A 196 45.48 2.24 -20.12
N ILE A 197 46.02 2.48 -18.92
CA ILE A 197 45.41 2.00 -17.67
C ILE A 197 43.96 2.49 -17.54
N GLN A 198 43.10 1.70 -16.90
CA GLN A 198 41.72 2.13 -16.61
C GLN A 198 41.73 3.41 -15.78
N TRP A 199 40.91 4.39 -16.18
CA TRP A 199 40.75 5.63 -15.41
C TRP A 199 40.10 5.40 -14.06
N GLN A 200 39.12 4.50 -13.98
CA GLN A 200 38.45 4.20 -12.72
C GLN A 200 39.42 3.41 -11.83
N GLY A 201 39.76 3.98 -10.67
CA GLY A 201 40.70 3.39 -9.74
C GLY A 201 42.17 3.73 -9.99
N SER A 202 42.50 4.52 -11.03
CA SER A 202 43.89 4.95 -11.24
C SER A 202 44.37 5.99 -10.22
N ASN A 203 45.69 6.11 -10.07
CA ASN A 203 46.29 7.16 -9.27
C ASN A 203 45.98 8.54 -9.85
N ALA A 204 46.01 8.68 -11.18
CA ALA A 204 45.62 9.93 -11.84
C ALA A 204 44.20 10.38 -11.46
N GLN A 205 43.23 9.47 -11.36
CA GLN A 205 41.87 9.82 -10.93
C GLN A 205 41.83 10.29 -9.47
N ARG A 206 42.50 9.57 -8.58
CA ARG A 206 42.56 9.90 -7.15
C ARG A 206 43.17 11.29 -6.93
N LEU A 207 44.28 11.58 -7.60
CA LEU A 207 44.97 12.87 -7.51
C LEU A 207 44.14 13.98 -8.14
N LEU A 208 43.50 13.73 -9.28
CA LEU A 208 42.66 14.74 -9.93
C LEU A 208 41.46 15.13 -9.04
N LYS A 209 40.81 14.16 -8.39
CA LYS A 209 39.72 14.45 -7.44
C LYS A 209 40.19 15.33 -6.29
N LYS A 210 41.41 15.12 -5.80
CA LYS A 210 42.04 15.98 -4.78
C LYS A 210 42.30 17.39 -5.35
N ASP A 211 42.88 17.50 -6.54
CA ASP A 211 43.18 18.79 -7.18
C ASP A 211 41.91 19.60 -7.50
N ILE A 212 40.80 18.92 -7.86
CA ILE A 212 39.49 19.57 -8.05
C ILE A 212 38.97 20.09 -6.70
N LYS A 213 39.06 19.30 -5.63
CA LYS A 213 38.62 19.69 -4.30
C LYS A 213 39.42 20.87 -3.73
N ASP A 214 40.72 20.86 -3.95
CA ASP A 214 41.66 21.89 -3.49
C ASP A 214 41.63 23.15 -4.39
N GLY A 215 40.83 23.13 -5.45
CA GLY A 215 40.68 24.24 -6.38
C GLY A 215 41.93 24.52 -7.24
N THR A 216 42.89 23.60 -7.27
CA THR A 216 44.14 23.73 -8.03
C THR A 216 43.87 23.93 -9.52
N LEU A 217 42.82 23.31 -10.05
CA LEU A 217 42.43 23.45 -11.44
C LEU A 217 42.11 24.92 -11.83
N TYR A 218 41.61 25.74 -10.90
CA TYR A 218 41.30 27.15 -11.14
C TYR A 218 42.56 28.01 -11.33
N LYS A 219 43.73 27.54 -10.91
CA LYS A 219 45.01 28.23 -11.17
C LYS A 219 45.44 28.09 -12.63
N TYR A 220 44.94 27.07 -13.33
CA TYR A 220 45.28 26.77 -14.72
C TYR A 220 44.13 27.18 -15.65
N THR A 221 43.82 28.47 -15.66
CA THR A 221 42.84 29.10 -16.56
C THR A 221 43.51 29.64 -17.83
N LYS A 222 42.70 30.01 -18.82
CA LYS A 222 43.19 30.70 -20.03
C LYS A 222 43.83 32.06 -19.70
N GLU A 223 43.44 32.70 -18.61
CA GLU A 223 44.01 33.97 -18.16
C GLU A 223 45.47 33.78 -17.73
N ASN A 224 45.75 32.76 -16.92
CA ASN A 224 47.10 32.48 -16.44
C ASN A 224 47.97 31.76 -17.50
N TYR A 225 47.35 30.96 -18.38
CA TYR A 225 48.05 30.19 -19.41
C TYR A 225 47.30 30.21 -20.76
N PRO A 226 47.52 31.23 -21.60
CA PRO A 226 46.70 31.52 -22.78
C PRO A 226 46.64 30.40 -23.82
N LYS A 227 47.78 29.78 -24.14
CA LYS A 227 47.86 28.82 -25.24
C LYS A 227 47.68 27.36 -24.80
N HIS A 228 48.00 26.99 -23.55
CA HIS A 228 48.05 25.58 -23.15
C HIS A 228 47.70 25.27 -21.67
N HIS A 229 46.80 26.03 -21.03
CA HIS A 229 46.43 25.82 -19.61
C HIS A 229 46.19 24.36 -19.18
N LYS A 230 45.47 23.55 -19.97
CA LYS A 230 45.25 22.13 -19.64
C LYS A 230 46.49 21.25 -19.78
N MET A 231 47.39 21.59 -20.68
CA MET A 231 48.67 20.89 -20.82
C MET A 231 49.57 21.23 -19.63
N GLN A 232 49.59 22.50 -19.24
CA GLN A 232 50.35 22.95 -18.07
C GLN A 232 49.89 22.23 -16.81
N PHE A 233 48.57 22.08 -16.63
CA PHE A 233 48.02 21.28 -15.53
C PHE A 233 48.38 19.79 -15.66
N TRP A 234 48.30 19.21 -16.86
CA TRP A 234 48.68 17.81 -17.11
C TRP A 234 50.16 17.52 -16.80
N LEU A 235 51.06 18.47 -17.05
CA LEU A 235 52.49 18.35 -16.75
C LEU A 235 52.84 18.52 -15.26
N THR A 236 51.87 18.89 -14.40
CA THR A 236 52.15 19.12 -12.97
C THR A 236 52.47 17.86 -12.19
N ARG A 237 52.07 16.69 -12.69
CA ARG A 237 52.20 15.41 -11.99
C ARG A 237 52.57 14.29 -12.97
N PRO A 238 53.55 13.43 -12.64
CA PRO A 238 53.92 12.30 -13.48
C PRO A 238 52.76 11.35 -13.76
N GLU A 239 51.92 11.09 -12.78
CA GLU A 239 50.78 10.18 -12.92
C GLU A 239 49.77 10.64 -13.99
N TYR A 240 49.75 11.95 -14.32
CA TYR A 240 48.86 12.46 -15.35
C TYR A 240 49.39 12.20 -16.76
N TYR A 241 50.69 12.41 -16.99
CA TYR A 241 51.28 12.32 -18.31
C TYR A 241 51.88 10.95 -18.65
N ASP A 242 52.29 10.18 -17.64
CA ASP A 242 52.79 8.82 -17.83
C ASP A 242 51.64 7.83 -18.08
N GLU A 243 50.51 7.98 -17.38
CA GLU A 243 49.39 7.03 -17.47
C GLU A 243 48.42 7.34 -18.63
N PHE A 244 48.26 8.62 -19.00
CA PHE A 244 47.23 9.05 -19.94
C PHE A 244 47.73 10.10 -20.95
N PRO A 245 47.41 9.94 -22.25
CA PRO A 245 47.63 11.01 -23.23
C PRO A 245 46.83 12.25 -22.88
N LEU A 246 47.38 13.43 -23.21
CA LEU A 246 46.77 14.72 -22.93
C LEU A 246 45.31 14.84 -23.41
N SER A 247 44.97 14.29 -24.59
CA SER A 247 43.59 14.32 -25.11
C SER A 247 42.62 13.55 -24.20
N VAL A 248 43.01 12.34 -23.79
CA VAL A 248 42.22 11.47 -22.90
C VAL A 248 42.08 12.12 -21.52
N PHE A 249 43.18 12.63 -20.96
CA PHE A 249 43.17 13.28 -19.66
C PHE A 249 42.23 14.49 -19.62
N ARG A 250 42.20 15.31 -20.70
CA ARG A 250 41.26 16.44 -20.82
C ARG A 250 39.80 16.00 -20.74
N ASP A 251 39.45 14.88 -21.34
CA ASP A 251 38.09 14.34 -21.29
C ASP A 251 37.76 13.78 -19.91
N LYS A 252 38.72 13.14 -19.24
CA LYS A 252 38.57 12.69 -17.86
C LYS A 252 38.34 13.83 -16.87
N ILE A 253 39.04 14.96 -17.03
CA ILE A 253 38.76 16.18 -16.26
C ILE A 253 37.31 16.63 -16.44
N ARG A 254 36.83 16.69 -17.69
CA ARG A 254 35.43 17.08 -17.97
C ARG A 254 34.45 16.11 -17.32
N GLN A 255 34.72 14.81 -17.39
CA GLN A 255 33.91 13.76 -16.77
C GLN A 255 33.80 13.97 -15.25
N GLU A 256 34.93 14.13 -14.55
CA GLU A 256 34.94 14.30 -13.09
C GLU A 256 34.25 15.60 -12.65
N ILE A 257 34.45 16.72 -13.37
CA ILE A 257 33.72 17.98 -13.10
C ILE A 257 32.21 17.79 -13.30
N GLY A 258 31.81 17.10 -14.37
CA GLY A 258 30.41 16.79 -14.65
C GLY A 258 29.80 15.95 -13.53
N SER A 259 30.48 14.87 -13.13
CA SER A 259 30.08 14.03 -12.01
C SER A 259 29.98 14.81 -10.70
N ALA A 260 30.93 15.69 -10.40
CA ALA A 260 30.90 16.53 -9.20
C ALA A 260 29.69 17.48 -9.20
N LYS A 261 29.40 18.15 -10.32
CA LYS A 261 28.21 19.00 -10.47
C LYS A 261 26.91 18.21 -10.30
N TYR A 262 26.84 17.02 -10.90
CA TYR A 262 25.68 16.14 -10.77
C TYR A 262 25.47 15.68 -9.32
N LEU A 263 26.52 15.21 -8.64
CA LEU A 263 26.45 14.81 -7.23
C LEU A 263 26.06 15.98 -6.32
N HIS A 264 26.59 17.18 -6.58
CA HIS A 264 26.17 18.40 -5.87
C HIS A 264 24.68 18.68 -6.09
N THR A 265 24.19 18.54 -7.32
CA THR A 265 22.76 18.71 -7.64
C THR A 265 21.90 17.68 -6.91
N LEU A 266 22.33 16.42 -6.85
CA LEU A 266 21.64 15.39 -6.06
C LEU A 266 21.63 15.71 -4.55
N LYS A 267 22.70 16.31 -4.03
CA LYS A 267 22.75 16.72 -2.62
C LYS A 267 21.82 17.90 -2.31
N VAL A 268 21.77 18.91 -3.17
CA VAL A 268 21.01 20.15 -2.94
C VAL A 268 19.54 20.01 -3.34
N ARG A 269 19.28 19.43 -4.52
CA ARG A 269 17.94 19.32 -5.12
C ARG A 269 17.39 17.90 -5.12
N GLY A 270 18.21 16.89 -4.84
CA GLY A 270 17.74 15.51 -4.82
C GLY A 270 16.79 15.26 -3.65
N LYS A 271 16.01 14.19 -3.79
CA LYS A 271 14.88 13.83 -2.91
C LYS A 271 15.23 13.61 -1.43
N ALA A 272 16.51 13.66 -1.05
CA ALA A 272 16.95 13.61 0.34
C ALA A 272 16.37 14.77 1.17
N ALA A 273 16.18 15.97 0.59
CA ALA A 273 15.56 17.09 1.28
C ALA A 273 14.02 17.02 1.32
N THR A 274 13.40 16.27 0.41
CA THR A 274 11.92 16.13 0.32
C THR A 274 11.37 15.12 1.33
N TYR A 275 12.22 14.25 1.87
CA TYR A 275 11.90 13.39 3.01
C TYR A 275 12.68 13.87 4.22
N LYS A 276 12.22 14.96 4.86
CA LYS A 276 12.60 15.25 6.24
C LYS A 276 12.06 14.11 7.11
N TYR A 277 12.95 13.24 7.55
CA TYR A 277 12.67 12.32 8.65
C TYR A 277 12.72 13.16 9.93
N ASN A 278 11.55 13.58 10.41
CA ASN A 278 11.35 13.99 11.79
C ASN A 278 10.94 12.75 12.59
#